data_AF-A0A4P7JE41-F1
#
_entry.id   AF-A0A4P7JE41-F1
#
_cell.length_a   1.000
_cell.length_b   1.000
_cell.length_c   1.000
_cell.angle_alpha   90.00
_cell.angle_beta   90.00
_cell.angle_gamma   90.00
#
_symmetry.space_group_name_H-M   'P 1'
#
loop_
_entity.id
_entity.type
_entity.pdbx_description
1 polymer ?
#
loop_
_entity_poly.entity_id
_entity_poly.type
_entity_poly.pdbx_seq_one_letter_code
_entity_poly.pdbx_strand_id
1 'polypeptide(L)'
;MSNMAPDPKDKFVGIQVSPISFIDEGVDTVLDTLQTRVGVNVLMLGTVSWLGLKTGRSIAHALDGWPDHGVPEPFTMKGGAYFNPDPRFYSKTIIKDFRARDAEMEGIDILGLVLPEAHRRGMKLYVELMEPFFKYAGHGSVNTIDIPNLATCMEVDVFGRRKDEPSTSNPDYRNWIHAIIEDQVRNYDIDGIMWCNERNSPLDQMMQGQAPGDFSDAARAEALARGIDVEACRRGCIAMYDFMQAAIAGQEFDDGAFITFIRTLMDHPEILIWERFWLERNKDLDRELYGLVKWCKPDLPFGLNVWNRNHFNLFRRAQWPWEEQTLYADWVKPITYQHQSGEIWHKEFGVFHQTILRDFDPVTAAAVLQAILGLTEAPLDQVIQQGMDPDTYVYGQCADALRGVHGKARVFMGLGIDAPRVRADQAKCTPDIAYRSVMATYRAGGHGVVLSPNYASMHLSNLDGVAKALDELGLKT
;
A
#
# COMPACT_ATOMS: atom_id res chain seq x y z
N MET A 1 -9.92 -18.76 -23.45
CA MET A 1 -9.46 -17.35 -23.37
C MET A 1 -8.16 -17.29 -24.16
N SER A 2 -8.07 -16.45 -25.19
CA SER A 2 -6.86 -16.39 -26.00
C SER A 2 -5.69 -15.88 -25.15
N ASN A 3 -4.62 -16.67 -25.03
CA ASN A 3 -3.32 -16.18 -24.57
C ASN A 3 -2.95 -15.00 -25.46
N MET A 4 -3.19 -13.77 -25.01
CA MET A 4 -2.70 -12.60 -25.72
C MET A 4 -1.18 -12.58 -25.52
N ALA A 5 -0.43 -12.80 -26.59
CA ALA A 5 0.96 -12.40 -26.61
C ALA A 5 0.96 -10.87 -26.36
N PRO A 6 1.67 -10.36 -25.34
CA PRO A 6 1.67 -8.94 -25.04
C PRO A 6 2.31 -8.15 -26.20
N ASP A 7 1.79 -6.95 -26.49
CA ASP A 7 2.39 -6.06 -27.49
C ASP A 7 3.56 -5.29 -26.86
N PRO A 8 4.79 -5.38 -27.40
CA PRO A 8 5.93 -4.61 -26.91
C PRO A 8 5.71 -3.09 -26.91
N LYS A 9 4.81 -2.56 -27.75
CA LYS A 9 4.44 -1.14 -27.76
C LYS A 9 3.66 -0.71 -26.52
N ASP A 10 2.93 -1.65 -25.92
CA ASP A 10 2.11 -1.43 -24.72
C ASP A 10 2.85 -1.83 -23.43
N LYS A 11 4.15 -2.14 -23.54
CA LYS A 11 4.98 -2.62 -22.42
C LYS A 11 4.86 -1.71 -21.20
N PHE A 12 4.52 -2.31 -20.07
CA PHE A 12 4.57 -1.68 -18.76
C PHE A 12 5.26 -2.62 -17.76
N VAL A 13 6.56 -2.39 -17.57
CA VAL A 13 7.38 -3.08 -16.57
C VAL A 13 7.92 -2.00 -15.63
N GLY A 14 7.20 -1.80 -14.55
CA GLY A 14 7.53 -0.85 -13.50
C GLY A 14 8.45 -1.45 -12.45
N ILE A 15 9.20 -0.60 -11.75
CA ILE A 15 9.89 -0.97 -10.51
C ILE A 15 9.79 0.16 -9.49
N GLN A 16 9.46 -0.19 -8.25
CA GLN A 16 9.59 0.72 -7.12
C GLN A 16 11.05 0.89 -6.75
N VAL A 17 11.52 2.13 -6.75
CA VAL A 17 12.92 2.47 -6.52
C VAL A 17 13.03 3.63 -5.53
N SER A 18 13.90 3.43 -4.55
CA SER A 18 14.22 4.43 -3.53
C SER A 18 15.18 5.49 -4.08
N PRO A 19 15.08 6.75 -3.64
CA PRO A 19 16.11 7.77 -3.87
C PRO A 19 17.52 7.30 -3.49
N ILE A 20 17.67 6.51 -2.41
CA ILE A 20 18.99 6.07 -1.93
C ILE A 20 19.75 5.25 -2.96
N SER A 21 19.04 4.47 -3.80
CA SER A 21 19.70 3.64 -4.82
C SER A 21 20.50 4.48 -5.81
N PHE A 22 19.98 5.67 -6.17
CA PHE A 22 20.67 6.58 -7.08
C PHE A 22 21.88 7.26 -6.42
N ILE A 23 21.86 7.42 -5.08
CA ILE A 23 22.97 7.98 -4.32
C ILE A 23 24.07 6.93 -4.10
N ASP A 24 23.68 5.72 -3.71
CA ASP A 24 24.59 4.63 -3.39
C ASP A 24 25.29 4.08 -4.65
N GLU A 25 24.58 3.98 -5.77
CA GLU A 25 25.07 3.27 -6.97
C GLU A 25 25.36 4.20 -8.17
N GLY A 26 24.81 5.41 -8.14
CA GLY A 26 24.85 6.36 -9.24
C GLY A 26 23.70 6.19 -10.24
N VAL A 27 23.28 7.31 -10.84
CA VAL A 27 22.10 7.37 -11.72
C VAL A 27 22.23 6.44 -12.93
N ASP A 28 23.34 6.56 -13.67
CA ASP A 28 23.56 5.75 -14.87
C ASP A 28 23.56 4.25 -14.55
N THR A 29 24.26 3.83 -13.50
CA THR A 29 24.36 2.42 -13.07
C THR A 29 22.98 1.82 -12.80
N VAL A 30 22.16 2.52 -12.02
CA VAL A 30 20.81 2.03 -11.67
C VAL A 30 19.94 1.94 -12.91
N LEU A 31 19.88 3.01 -13.72
CA LEU A 31 19.03 3.03 -14.91
C LEU A 31 19.45 1.98 -15.94
N ASP A 32 20.76 1.85 -16.19
CA ASP A 32 21.29 0.87 -17.14
C ASP A 32 21.04 -0.56 -16.64
N THR A 33 21.20 -0.83 -15.34
CA THR A 33 20.89 -2.14 -14.75
C THR A 33 19.41 -2.49 -14.93
N LEU A 34 18.52 -1.58 -14.53
CA LEU A 34 17.08 -1.80 -14.61
C LEU A 34 16.61 -1.97 -16.05
N GLN A 35 17.09 -1.15 -16.98
CA GLN A 35 16.70 -1.21 -18.38
C GLN A 35 17.28 -2.46 -19.07
N THR A 36 18.59 -2.66 -19.01
CA THR A 36 19.28 -3.64 -19.87
C THR A 36 19.27 -5.05 -19.30
N ARG A 37 19.49 -5.22 -17.99
CA ARG A 37 19.51 -6.53 -17.35
C ARG A 37 18.09 -7.05 -17.15
N VAL A 38 17.22 -6.20 -16.60
CA VAL A 38 15.87 -6.61 -16.17
C VAL A 38 14.81 -6.38 -17.24
N GLY A 39 14.90 -5.31 -18.02
CA GLY A 39 13.88 -4.93 -18.99
C GLY A 39 12.82 -3.97 -18.45
N VAL A 40 13.12 -3.21 -17.39
CA VAL A 40 12.25 -2.17 -16.82
C VAL A 40 12.15 -0.98 -17.80
N ASN A 41 10.95 -0.41 -17.93
CA ASN A 41 10.74 0.82 -18.70
C ASN A 41 9.98 1.92 -17.92
N VAL A 42 9.56 1.65 -16.67
CA VAL A 42 8.91 2.63 -15.81
C VAL A 42 9.53 2.60 -14.41
N LEU A 43 9.96 3.75 -13.91
CA LEU A 43 10.40 3.93 -12.53
C LEU A 43 9.22 4.40 -11.69
N MET A 44 9.02 3.81 -10.51
CA MET A 44 8.10 4.29 -9.48
C MET A 44 8.97 4.83 -8.34
N LEU A 45 9.27 6.13 -8.39
CA LEU A 45 10.26 6.77 -7.54
C LEU A 45 9.61 7.33 -6.27
N GLY A 46 10.04 6.85 -5.09
CA GLY A 46 9.56 7.37 -3.81
C GLY A 46 10.02 8.82 -3.59
N THR A 47 9.11 9.80 -3.64
CA THR A 47 9.48 11.22 -3.53
C THR A 47 9.19 11.85 -2.17
N VAL A 48 8.27 11.26 -1.40
CA VAL A 48 8.00 11.67 -0.01
C VAL A 48 7.71 10.44 0.84
N SER A 49 8.46 10.24 1.91
CA SER A 49 8.27 9.10 2.80
C SER A 49 9.08 9.22 4.09
N TRP A 50 8.58 8.61 5.16
CA TRP A 50 9.32 8.31 6.39
C TRP A 50 9.50 6.80 6.61
N LEU A 51 9.14 6.00 5.61
CA LEU A 51 9.25 4.54 5.60
C LEU A 51 10.56 4.09 4.94
N GLY A 52 11.42 3.43 5.71
CA GLY A 52 12.67 2.86 5.19
C GLY A 52 12.43 1.88 4.04
N LEU A 53 11.28 1.20 4.05
CA LEU A 53 10.87 0.32 2.96
C LEU A 53 10.70 1.04 1.61
N LYS A 54 10.39 2.33 1.59
CA LYS A 54 10.12 3.10 0.35
C LYS A 54 11.31 3.93 -0.11
N THR A 55 12.02 4.55 0.84
CA THR A 55 13.06 5.54 0.54
C THR A 55 14.39 5.24 1.21
N GLY A 56 14.51 4.11 1.90
CA GLY A 56 15.74 3.64 2.54
C GLY A 56 16.34 2.42 1.86
N ARG A 57 17.36 1.86 2.53
CA ARG A 57 18.00 0.58 2.21
C ARG A 57 17.20 -0.59 2.79
N SER A 58 17.63 -1.81 2.49
CA SER A 58 16.95 -3.03 2.98
C SER A 58 16.78 -3.07 4.51
N ILE A 59 15.51 -3.13 4.95
CA ILE A 59 15.13 -3.20 6.37
C ILE A 59 15.19 -4.61 6.94
N ALA A 60 15.23 -5.64 6.09
CA ALA A 60 15.29 -7.05 6.49
C ALA A 60 16.70 -7.64 6.41
N HIS A 61 17.74 -6.82 6.21
CA HIS A 61 19.12 -7.29 6.01
C HIS A 61 19.64 -8.22 7.12
N ALA A 62 19.18 -8.03 8.37
CA ALA A 62 19.55 -8.91 9.48
C ALA A 62 19.05 -10.36 9.30
N LEU A 63 17.97 -10.54 8.54
CA LEU A 63 17.33 -11.83 8.29
C LEU A 63 17.63 -12.37 6.88
N ASP A 64 17.65 -11.48 5.89
CA ASP A 64 17.74 -11.81 4.47
C ASP A 64 19.14 -11.61 3.88
N GLY A 65 20.03 -10.93 4.62
CA GLY A 65 21.30 -10.44 4.08
C GLY A 65 21.14 -9.15 3.29
N TRP A 66 22.27 -8.57 2.90
CA TRP A 66 22.28 -7.43 1.98
C TRP A 66 22.07 -7.91 0.54
N PRO A 67 21.40 -7.10 -0.31
CA PRO A 67 21.33 -7.37 -1.74
C PRO A 67 22.73 -7.37 -2.37
N ASP A 68 22.82 -7.92 -3.58
CA ASP A 68 24.07 -8.05 -4.36
C ASP A 68 24.48 -6.75 -5.10
N HIS A 69 23.92 -5.61 -4.69
CA HIS A 69 24.20 -4.27 -5.19
C HIS A 69 23.91 -3.21 -4.11
N GLY A 70 24.24 -1.95 -4.38
CA GLY A 70 24.09 -0.86 -3.40
C GLY A 70 25.09 -0.92 -2.24
N VAL A 71 24.96 0.01 -1.29
CA VAL A 71 25.82 0.07 -0.10
C VAL A 71 25.27 -0.88 0.98
N PRO A 72 26.04 -1.88 1.44
CA PRO A 72 25.57 -2.91 2.38
C PRO A 72 25.69 -2.44 3.85
N GLU A 73 25.13 -1.28 4.16
CA GLU A 73 25.20 -0.68 5.49
C GLU A 73 23.82 -0.20 5.97
N PRO A 74 23.48 -0.36 7.27
CA PRO A 74 22.23 0.16 7.81
C PRO A 74 22.09 1.66 7.58
N PHE A 75 20.90 2.09 7.18
CA PHE A 75 20.57 3.50 6.98
C PHE A 75 19.53 3.94 8.01
N THR A 76 19.91 4.86 8.89
CA THR A 76 19.00 5.42 9.91
C THR A 76 18.22 6.58 9.32
N MET A 77 17.21 6.24 8.54
CA MET A 77 16.42 7.21 7.81
C MET A 77 15.53 8.04 8.74
N LYS A 78 15.61 9.37 8.61
CA LYS A 78 14.69 10.35 9.20
C LYS A 78 13.49 10.62 8.32
N GLY A 79 13.63 10.57 6.99
CA GLY A 79 12.51 10.75 6.07
C GLY A 79 12.19 12.21 5.75
N GLY A 80 11.31 12.39 4.77
CA GLY A 80 10.88 13.70 4.28
C GLY A 80 10.51 13.69 2.80
N ALA A 81 10.41 14.88 2.23
CA ALA A 81 10.42 15.07 0.79
C ALA A 81 11.84 14.99 0.25
N TYR A 82 12.04 14.19 -0.79
CA TYR A 82 13.31 13.99 -1.50
C TYR A 82 13.40 14.84 -2.78
N PHE A 83 12.36 15.60 -3.11
CA PHE A 83 12.37 16.66 -4.13
C PHE A 83 12.41 18.05 -3.44
N ASN A 84 12.48 19.14 -4.21
CA ASN A 84 12.44 20.51 -3.66
C ASN A 84 11.01 21.06 -3.58
N PRO A 85 10.35 21.09 -2.40
CA PRO A 85 8.99 21.61 -2.31
C PRO A 85 8.95 23.10 -2.60
N ASP A 86 8.03 23.52 -3.45
CA ASP A 86 7.83 24.91 -3.81
C ASP A 86 6.85 25.57 -2.83
N PRO A 87 7.30 26.53 -1.99
CA PRO A 87 6.49 27.14 -0.93
C PRO A 87 5.18 27.77 -1.41
N ARG A 88 5.06 28.09 -2.71
CA ARG A 88 3.85 28.68 -3.30
C ARG A 88 2.62 27.77 -3.17
N PHE A 89 2.80 26.46 -3.20
CA PHE A 89 1.69 25.48 -3.12
C PHE A 89 1.21 25.25 -1.68
N TYR A 90 2.06 25.46 -0.68
CA TYR A 90 1.78 25.11 0.72
C TYR A 90 1.17 26.28 1.52
N SER A 91 0.49 27.21 0.86
CA SER A 91 -0.11 28.39 1.51
C SER A 91 -1.37 28.08 2.32
N LYS A 92 -2.07 26.98 2.01
CA LYS A 92 -3.33 26.55 2.63
C LYS A 92 -3.18 25.49 3.73
N THR A 93 -1.95 25.27 4.20
CA THR A 93 -1.67 24.33 5.29
C THR A 93 -0.65 24.92 6.26
N ILE A 94 -0.78 24.56 7.53
CA ILE A 94 0.25 24.83 8.55
C ILE A 94 1.48 23.92 8.43
N ILE A 95 1.43 22.86 7.63
CA ILE A 95 2.53 21.91 7.41
C ILE A 95 3.37 22.38 6.21
N LYS A 96 4.56 22.90 6.48
CA LYS A 96 5.43 23.54 5.46
C LYS A 96 6.87 23.03 5.45
N ASP A 97 7.35 22.56 6.60
CA ASP A 97 8.71 22.09 6.78
C ASP A 97 8.69 20.56 6.88
N PHE A 98 8.97 19.91 5.76
CA PHE A 98 8.97 18.44 5.64
C PHE A 98 10.04 17.94 4.66
N ARG A 99 11.00 18.79 4.29
CA ARG A 99 12.13 18.40 3.44
C ARG A 99 12.99 17.37 4.18
N ALA A 100 13.44 16.33 3.47
CA ALA A 100 14.36 15.35 4.03
C ALA A 100 15.68 16.03 4.44
N ARG A 101 16.19 15.65 5.62
CA ARG A 101 17.46 16.12 6.21
C ARG A 101 18.41 14.97 6.51
N ASP A 102 18.19 13.83 5.83
CA ASP A 102 19.09 12.70 5.85
C ASP A 102 20.42 13.14 5.22
N ALA A 103 21.56 12.88 5.89
CA ALA A 103 22.86 13.44 5.49
C ALA A 103 23.27 13.01 4.08
N GLU A 104 22.90 11.80 3.70
CA GLU A 104 23.16 11.18 2.40
C GLU A 104 22.36 11.82 1.26
N MET A 105 21.23 12.48 1.56
CA MET A 105 20.32 13.06 0.56
C MET A 105 20.07 14.56 0.74
N GLU A 106 20.78 15.19 1.68
CA GLU A 106 20.58 16.60 2.01
C GLU A 106 20.89 17.49 0.79
N GLY A 107 19.94 18.38 0.45
CA GLY A 107 20.07 19.29 -0.68
C GLY A 107 19.88 18.65 -2.06
N ILE A 108 19.63 17.34 -2.16
CA ILE A 108 19.46 16.65 -3.44
C ILE A 108 17.99 16.65 -3.84
N ASP A 109 17.69 17.23 -4.99
CA ASP A 109 16.40 17.08 -5.67
C ASP A 109 16.39 15.80 -6.51
N ILE A 110 15.80 14.72 -5.99
CA ILE A 110 15.84 13.42 -6.66
C ILE A 110 15.13 13.42 -8.01
N LEU A 111 14.06 14.21 -8.16
CA LEU A 111 13.35 14.32 -9.43
C LEU A 111 14.21 15.05 -10.46
N GLY A 112 14.84 16.16 -10.06
CA GLY A 112 15.78 16.88 -10.92
C GLY A 112 17.00 16.04 -11.33
N LEU A 113 17.43 15.11 -10.48
CA LEU A 113 18.57 14.22 -10.73
C LEU A 113 18.23 13.06 -11.68
N VAL A 114 17.09 12.40 -11.50
CA VAL A 114 16.79 11.12 -12.17
C VAL A 114 15.98 11.31 -13.46
N LEU A 115 15.03 12.26 -13.48
CA LEU A 115 14.06 12.41 -14.56
C LEU A 115 14.70 12.65 -15.93
N PRO A 116 15.69 13.57 -16.09
CA PRO A 116 16.33 13.79 -17.39
C PRO A 116 17.05 12.54 -17.93
N GLU A 117 17.71 11.79 -17.05
CA GLU A 117 18.48 10.60 -17.43
C GLU A 117 17.59 9.40 -17.74
N ALA A 118 16.44 9.28 -17.07
CA ALA A 118 15.42 8.28 -17.39
C ALA A 118 14.82 8.57 -18.78
N HIS A 119 14.43 9.81 -19.05
CA HIS A 119 13.88 10.22 -20.35
C HIS A 119 14.86 10.04 -21.50
N ARG A 120 16.16 10.33 -21.29
CA ARG A 120 17.22 10.09 -22.30
C ARG A 120 17.31 8.62 -22.72
N ARG A 121 16.90 7.70 -21.85
CA ARG A 121 16.84 6.25 -22.09
C ARG A 121 15.47 5.77 -22.59
N GLY A 122 14.50 6.66 -22.74
CA GLY A 122 13.12 6.30 -23.09
C GLY A 122 12.36 5.60 -21.95
N MET A 123 12.85 5.73 -20.71
CA MET A 123 12.14 5.25 -19.52
C MET A 123 11.18 6.33 -19.01
N LYS A 124 10.04 5.90 -18.47
CA LYS A 124 9.07 6.77 -17.80
C LYS A 124 9.37 6.87 -16.31
N LEU A 125 9.06 8.00 -15.69
CA LEU A 125 9.18 8.21 -14.24
C LEU A 125 7.82 8.59 -13.65
N TYR A 126 7.32 7.70 -12.79
CA TYR A 126 6.12 7.89 -12.00
C TYR A 126 6.54 8.22 -10.58
N VAL A 127 5.90 9.21 -9.96
CA VAL A 127 6.14 9.47 -8.54
C VAL A 127 5.35 8.48 -7.70
N GLU A 128 5.99 7.94 -6.66
CA GLU A 128 5.39 7.06 -5.69
C GLU A 128 5.17 7.79 -4.36
N LEU A 129 3.93 7.75 -3.88
CA LEU A 129 3.51 8.34 -2.61
C LEU A 129 2.58 7.37 -1.88
N MET A 130 2.71 7.31 -0.55
CA MET A 130 1.93 6.41 0.30
C MET A 130 1.37 7.15 1.51
N GLU A 131 0.07 7.01 1.71
CA GLU A 131 -0.68 7.54 2.85
C GLU A 131 -1.09 6.38 3.78
N PRO A 132 -0.90 6.52 5.11
CA PRO A 132 -0.11 7.57 5.76
C PRO A 132 1.38 7.45 5.38
N PHE A 133 2.09 8.58 5.29
CA PHE A 133 3.51 8.63 4.94
C PHE A 133 4.44 8.02 6.01
N PHE A 134 3.85 7.56 7.11
CA PHE A 134 4.49 7.05 8.30
C PHE A 134 3.67 5.88 8.82
N LYS A 135 4.28 4.69 8.83
CA LYS A 135 3.65 3.41 9.17
C LYS A 135 4.75 2.50 9.72
N TYR A 136 4.38 1.55 10.56
CA TYR A 136 5.25 0.58 11.25
C TYR A 136 6.01 1.10 12.48
N ALA A 137 5.85 0.38 13.60
CA ALA A 137 6.67 0.56 14.78
C ALA A 137 8.13 0.21 14.45
N GLY A 138 9.06 1.12 14.77
CA GLY A 138 10.50 0.95 14.50
C GLY A 138 10.99 1.47 13.14
N HIS A 139 10.10 1.80 12.20
CA HIS A 139 10.48 2.25 10.85
C HIS A 139 9.61 3.42 10.35
N GLY A 140 9.59 4.53 11.10
CA GLY A 140 8.81 5.72 10.74
C GLY A 140 7.51 5.87 11.53
N SER A 141 7.53 5.62 12.85
CA SER A 141 6.38 5.91 13.71
C SER A 141 6.15 7.42 13.79
N VAL A 142 4.90 7.87 13.66
CA VAL A 142 4.56 9.31 13.71
C VAL A 142 5.07 10.01 14.97
N ASN A 143 5.16 9.28 16.09
CA ASN A 143 5.62 9.82 17.38
C ASN A 143 7.13 10.13 17.40
N THR A 144 7.85 9.70 16.37
CA THR A 144 9.30 9.92 16.21
C THR A 144 9.63 10.86 15.05
N ILE A 145 8.61 11.39 14.37
CA ILE A 145 8.78 12.23 13.19
C ILE A 145 8.64 13.69 13.56
N ASP A 146 9.67 14.46 13.23
CA ASP A 146 9.72 15.90 13.47
C ASP A 146 9.15 16.66 12.27
N ILE A 147 7.81 16.63 12.12
CA ILE A 147 7.09 17.53 11.21
C ILE A 147 6.38 18.58 12.07
N PRO A 148 6.78 19.86 12.00
CA PRO A 148 6.14 20.93 12.74
C PRO A 148 4.62 20.96 12.52
N ASN A 149 3.88 21.08 13.61
CA ASN A 149 2.41 21.13 13.67
C ASN A 149 1.66 19.86 13.29
N LEU A 150 2.30 18.79 12.79
CA LEU A 150 1.60 17.55 12.38
C LEU A 150 0.74 16.97 13.51
N ALA A 151 1.24 17.00 14.74
CA ALA A 151 0.52 16.49 15.90
C ALA A 151 -0.88 17.10 16.06
N THR A 152 -1.10 18.35 15.62
CA THR A 152 -2.41 19.03 15.67
C THR A 152 -3.42 18.49 14.67
N CYS A 153 -2.95 17.75 13.67
CA CYS A 153 -3.76 17.17 12.62
C CYS A 153 -4.17 15.72 12.88
N MET A 154 -3.78 15.14 14.03
CA MET A 154 -3.98 13.72 14.33
C MET A 154 -5.44 13.36 14.61
N GLU A 155 -5.80 12.11 14.33
CA GLU A 155 -7.05 11.50 14.77
C GLU A 155 -7.16 11.50 16.30
N VAL A 156 -8.40 11.41 16.76
CA VAL A 156 -8.75 11.26 18.17
C VAL A 156 -9.63 10.02 18.30
N ASP A 157 -9.36 9.16 19.28
CA ASP A 157 -10.15 7.95 19.50
C ASP A 157 -11.48 8.22 20.22
N VAL A 158 -12.32 7.18 20.31
CA VAL A 158 -13.62 7.21 21.02
C VAL A 158 -13.55 7.64 22.49
N PHE A 159 -12.36 7.67 23.09
CA PHE A 159 -12.10 8.07 24.48
C PHE A 159 -11.44 9.46 24.58
N GLY A 160 -11.26 10.17 23.47
CA GLY A 160 -10.68 11.50 23.45
C GLY A 160 -9.15 11.54 23.43
N ARG A 161 -8.48 10.41 23.15
CA ARG A 161 -7.01 10.34 23.11
C ARG A 161 -6.52 10.52 21.68
N ARG A 162 -5.40 11.24 21.51
CA ARG A 162 -4.74 11.38 20.19
C ARG A 162 -4.24 10.02 19.70
N LYS A 163 -4.43 9.75 18.42
CA LYS A 163 -3.92 8.56 17.72
C LYS A 163 -2.66 8.86 16.92
N ASP A 164 -2.14 7.82 16.28
CA ASP A 164 -0.91 7.77 15.50
C ASP A 164 -1.12 7.93 13.98
N GLU A 165 -2.35 8.20 13.54
CA GLU A 165 -2.63 8.58 12.16
C GLU A 165 -3.24 9.99 12.07
N PRO A 166 -2.90 10.80 11.04
CA PRO A 166 -3.56 12.08 10.77
C PRO A 166 -5.05 11.92 10.49
N SER A 167 -5.89 12.89 10.84
CA SER A 167 -7.31 12.90 10.50
C SER A 167 -7.50 13.19 9.01
N THR A 168 -8.20 12.29 8.31
CA THR A 168 -8.57 12.46 6.89
C THR A 168 -9.58 13.59 6.66
N SER A 169 -10.17 14.11 7.73
CA SER A 169 -11.09 15.26 7.72
C SER A 169 -10.42 16.57 8.16
N ASN A 170 -9.16 16.54 8.64
CA ASN A 170 -8.46 17.77 9.01
C ASN A 170 -8.04 18.54 7.74
N PRO A 171 -8.47 19.80 7.57
CA PRO A 171 -8.22 20.56 6.34
C PRO A 171 -6.73 20.87 6.11
N ASP A 172 -5.94 21.07 7.16
CA ASP A 172 -4.50 21.35 7.03
C ASP A 172 -3.74 20.12 6.50
N TYR A 173 -4.05 18.94 7.04
CA TYR A 173 -3.46 17.69 6.54
C TYR A 173 -3.92 17.40 5.10
N ARG A 174 -5.22 17.60 4.82
CA ARG A 174 -5.78 17.39 3.48
C ARG A 174 -5.13 18.30 2.45
N ASN A 175 -5.03 19.60 2.75
CA ASN A 175 -4.38 20.58 1.88
C ASN A 175 -2.88 20.31 1.72
N TRP A 176 -2.20 19.74 2.72
CA TRP A 176 -0.80 19.36 2.59
C TRP A 176 -0.60 18.26 1.55
N ILE A 177 -1.43 17.21 1.55
CA ILE A 177 -1.36 16.14 0.54
C ILE A 177 -1.68 16.69 -0.85
N HIS A 178 -2.71 17.54 -0.97
CA HIS A 178 -3.05 18.19 -2.23
C HIS A 178 -1.87 19.01 -2.77
N ALA A 179 -1.20 19.78 -1.89
CA ALA A 179 -0.04 20.58 -2.26
C ALA A 179 1.15 19.72 -2.70
N ILE A 180 1.44 18.61 -2.02
CA ILE A 180 2.51 17.65 -2.42
C ILE A 180 2.29 17.15 -3.85
N ILE A 181 1.04 16.80 -4.18
CA ILE A 181 0.68 16.29 -5.50
C ILE A 181 0.74 17.40 -6.54
N GLU A 182 0.11 18.55 -6.29
CA GLU A 182 0.07 19.67 -7.23
C GLU A 182 1.47 20.20 -7.57
N ASP A 183 2.32 20.35 -6.55
CA ASP A 183 3.70 20.82 -6.68
C ASP A 183 4.48 19.93 -7.65
N GLN A 184 4.50 18.61 -7.41
CA GLN A 184 5.22 17.67 -8.28
C GLN A 184 4.64 17.64 -9.70
N VAL A 185 3.32 17.63 -9.85
CA VAL A 185 2.65 17.60 -11.15
C VAL A 185 2.95 18.85 -11.97
N ARG A 186 2.99 20.03 -11.35
CA ARG A 186 3.19 21.30 -12.07
C ARG A 186 4.64 21.66 -12.29
N ASN A 187 5.54 21.28 -11.39
CA ASN A 187 6.96 21.67 -11.46
C ASN A 187 7.85 20.65 -12.18
N TYR A 188 7.42 19.39 -12.31
CA TYR A 188 8.23 18.34 -12.95
C TYR A 188 7.50 17.70 -14.14
N ASP A 189 8.28 17.26 -15.13
CA ASP A 189 7.76 16.57 -16.32
C ASP A 189 7.61 15.06 -16.08
N ILE A 190 6.88 14.71 -15.02
CA ILE A 190 6.63 13.32 -14.62
C ILE A 190 5.66 12.63 -15.59
N ASP A 191 5.77 11.31 -15.69
CA ASP A 191 4.99 10.47 -16.62
C ASP A 191 3.77 9.79 -15.98
N GLY A 192 3.61 9.91 -14.66
CA GLY A 192 2.45 9.42 -13.93
C GLY A 192 2.61 9.47 -12.42
N ILE A 193 1.57 9.00 -11.72
CA ILE A 193 1.52 8.92 -10.27
C ILE A 193 1.08 7.52 -9.86
N MET A 194 1.83 6.93 -8.93
CA MET A 194 1.39 5.80 -8.13
C MET A 194 1.04 6.29 -6.73
N TRP A 195 -0.25 6.32 -6.43
CA TRP A 195 -0.79 6.71 -5.14
C TRP A 195 -1.19 5.48 -4.34
N CYS A 196 -0.82 5.43 -3.06
CA CYS A 196 -1.14 4.34 -2.17
C CYS A 196 -1.85 4.88 -0.93
N ASN A 197 -2.96 4.27 -0.54
CA ASN A 197 -3.72 4.64 0.66
C ASN A 197 -4.01 3.37 1.47
N GLU A 198 -3.34 3.24 2.61
CA GLU A 198 -3.39 2.03 3.44
C GLU A 198 -3.67 2.35 4.91
N ARG A 199 -4.94 2.57 5.21
CA ARG A 199 -5.42 2.77 6.58
C ARG A 199 -6.32 1.64 7.06
N ASN A 200 -6.36 1.49 8.38
CA ASN A 200 -7.30 0.60 9.05
C ASN A 200 -8.56 1.36 9.39
N SER A 201 -9.70 0.84 8.93
CA SER A 201 -11.01 1.39 9.28
C SER A 201 -11.31 1.30 10.78
N PRO A 202 -12.30 2.05 11.31
CA PRO A 202 -12.74 1.90 12.70
C PRO A 202 -13.00 0.45 13.11
N LEU A 203 -13.69 -0.34 12.28
CA LEU A 203 -13.93 -1.76 12.54
C LEU A 203 -12.62 -2.58 12.54
N ASP A 204 -11.71 -2.34 11.59
CA ASP A 204 -10.40 -3.00 11.56
C ASP A 204 -9.57 -2.67 12.81
N GLN A 205 -9.62 -1.43 13.30
CA GLN A 205 -8.92 -1.00 14.51
C GLN A 205 -9.46 -1.75 15.72
N MET A 206 -10.79 -1.83 15.87
CA MET A 206 -11.42 -2.56 16.98
C MET A 206 -11.09 -4.06 16.96
N MET A 207 -11.15 -4.71 15.81
CA MET A 207 -10.76 -6.13 15.69
C MET A 207 -9.29 -6.38 16.05
N GLN A 208 -8.41 -5.41 15.77
CA GLN A 208 -7.00 -5.45 16.18
C GLN A 208 -6.79 -5.06 17.66
N GLY A 209 -7.86 -4.89 18.42
CA GLY A 209 -7.81 -4.52 19.84
C GLY A 209 -7.47 -3.05 20.10
N GLN A 210 -7.56 -2.19 19.08
CA GLN A 210 -7.31 -0.76 19.21
C GLN A 210 -8.62 0.01 19.38
N ALA A 211 -8.58 1.07 20.19
CA ALA A 211 -9.67 2.04 20.22
C ALA A 211 -9.76 2.73 18.84
N PRO A 212 -10.95 2.77 18.20
CA PRO A 212 -11.10 3.34 16.87
C PRO A 212 -10.98 4.87 16.89
N GLY A 213 -10.35 5.40 15.85
CA GLY A 213 -10.00 6.81 15.65
C GLY A 213 -11.10 7.70 15.07
N ASP A 214 -10.63 8.82 14.50
CA ASP A 214 -11.29 9.97 13.86
C ASP A 214 -12.43 10.74 14.58
N PHE A 215 -12.64 10.58 15.87
CA PHE A 215 -13.46 11.49 16.69
C PHE A 215 -12.79 12.87 16.93
N SER A 216 -11.91 13.31 16.02
CA SER A 216 -11.29 14.63 16.02
C SER A 216 -12.32 15.73 15.77
N ASP A 217 -12.07 16.96 16.22
CA ASP A 217 -13.02 18.08 16.07
C ASP A 217 -13.45 18.30 14.60
N ALA A 218 -12.51 18.17 13.65
CA ALA A 218 -12.80 18.32 12.23
C ALA A 218 -13.78 17.26 11.70
N ALA A 219 -13.53 15.99 12.02
CA ALA A 219 -14.39 14.88 11.62
C ALA A 219 -15.75 14.91 12.33
N ARG A 220 -15.80 15.26 13.62
CA ARG A 220 -17.06 15.46 14.36
C ARG A 220 -17.89 16.57 13.72
N ALA A 221 -17.27 17.70 13.37
CA ALA A 221 -17.95 18.81 12.70
C ALA A 221 -18.49 18.40 11.33
N GLU A 222 -17.69 17.67 10.54
CA GLU A 222 -18.11 17.17 9.23
C GLU A 222 -19.26 16.16 9.33
N ALA A 223 -19.17 15.19 10.25
CA ALA A 223 -20.22 14.21 10.48
C ALA A 223 -21.55 14.88 10.89
N LEU A 224 -21.50 15.85 11.80
CA LEU A 224 -22.69 16.64 12.19
C LEU A 224 -23.29 17.39 11.00
N ALA A 225 -22.47 17.97 10.13
CA ALA A 225 -22.93 18.65 8.91
C ALA A 225 -23.59 17.68 7.90
N ARG A 226 -23.21 16.39 7.93
CA ARG A 226 -23.84 15.30 7.15
C ARG A 226 -25.08 14.70 7.85
N GLY A 227 -25.50 15.23 9.00
CA GLY A 227 -26.66 14.74 9.75
C GLY A 227 -26.42 13.45 10.53
N ILE A 228 -25.16 13.12 10.84
CA ILE A 228 -24.79 11.93 11.61
C ILE A 228 -24.82 12.26 13.10
N ASP A 229 -25.49 11.42 13.91
CA ASP A 229 -25.39 11.48 15.37
C ASP A 229 -24.05 10.90 15.84
N VAL A 230 -23.08 11.79 16.02
CA VAL A 230 -21.72 11.46 16.44
C VAL A 230 -21.69 10.75 17.79
N GLU A 231 -22.53 11.13 18.76
CA GLU A 231 -22.50 10.51 20.08
C GLU A 231 -23.13 9.12 20.08
N ALA A 232 -24.15 8.88 19.25
CA ALA A 232 -24.67 7.54 19.03
C ALA A 232 -23.61 6.63 18.38
N CYS A 233 -22.92 7.12 17.35
CA CYS A 233 -21.78 6.43 16.74
C CYS A 233 -20.68 6.11 17.75
N ARG A 234 -20.28 7.11 18.57
CA ARG A 234 -19.25 6.93 19.60
C ARG A 234 -19.63 5.84 20.61
N ARG A 235 -20.88 5.82 21.08
CA ARG A 235 -21.38 4.77 22.00
C ARG A 235 -21.37 3.39 21.34
N GLY A 236 -21.80 3.29 20.09
CA GLY A 236 -21.76 2.03 19.34
C GLY A 236 -20.32 1.52 19.17
N CYS A 237 -19.39 2.39 18.79
CA CYS A 237 -17.98 2.03 18.68
C CYS A 237 -17.37 1.58 20.02
N ILE A 238 -17.76 2.20 21.15
CA ILE A 238 -17.31 1.74 22.47
C ILE A 238 -17.85 0.33 22.77
N ALA A 239 -19.14 0.07 22.51
CA ALA A 239 -19.72 -1.26 22.72
C ALA A 239 -19.03 -2.34 21.89
N MET A 240 -18.73 -2.05 20.62
CA MET A 240 -17.98 -2.97 19.76
C MET A 240 -16.54 -3.14 20.20
N TYR A 241 -15.86 -2.06 20.60
CA TYR A 241 -14.51 -2.12 21.16
C TYR A 241 -14.48 -3.00 22.41
N ASP A 242 -15.40 -2.82 23.36
CA ASP A 242 -15.48 -3.61 24.59
C ASP A 242 -15.74 -5.09 24.29
N PHE A 243 -16.62 -5.40 23.31
CA PHE A 243 -16.80 -6.77 22.82
C PHE A 243 -15.50 -7.36 22.26
N MET A 244 -14.78 -6.62 21.40
CA MET A 244 -13.52 -7.10 20.82
C MET A 244 -12.45 -7.30 21.91
N GLN A 245 -12.36 -6.43 22.91
CA GLN A 245 -11.47 -6.61 24.06
C GLN A 245 -11.83 -7.86 24.86
N ALA A 246 -13.12 -8.10 25.15
CA ALA A 246 -13.58 -9.30 25.83
C ALA A 246 -13.25 -10.58 25.03
N ALA A 247 -13.43 -10.53 23.71
CA ALA A 247 -13.08 -11.63 22.82
C ALA A 247 -11.58 -11.92 22.84
N ILE A 248 -10.74 -10.89 22.73
CA ILE A 248 -9.27 -10.99 22.80
C ILE A 248 -8.81 -11.52 24.17
N ALA A 249 -9.48 -11.12 25.25
CA ALA A 249 -9.17 -11.54 26.62
C ALA A 249 -9.61 -12.99 26.93
N GLY A 250 -10.23 -13.69 25.99
CA GLY A 250 -10.63 -15.07 26.18
C GLY A 250 -11.98 -15.26 26.86
N GLN A 251 -12.78 -14.20 27.05
CA GLN A 251 -14.10 -14.30 27.69
C GLN A 251 -15.04 -15.25 26.93
N GLU A 252 -15.77 -16.11 27.63
CA GLU A 252 -16.79 -16.99 27.03
C GLU A 252 -18.07 -16.20 26.72
N PHE A 253 -18.74 -16.55 25.62
CA PHE A 253 -20.02 -15.96 25.21
C PHE A 253 -21.05 -17.07 25.03
N ASP A 254 -22.27 -16.88 25.56
CA ASP A 254 -23.31 -17.92 25.62
C ASP A 254 -23.60 -18.59 24.26
N ASP A 255 -23.64 -17.80 23.18
CA ASP A 255 -23.85 -18.27 21.79
C ASP A 255 -22.59 -18.21 20.93
N GLY A 256 -21.42 -18.01 21.54
CA GLY A 256 -20.14 -17.82 20.86
C GLY A 256 -19.89 -16.39 20.36
N ALA A 257 -18.64 -16.13 20.01
CA ALA A 257 -18.12 -14.82 19.63
C ALA A 257 -18.72 -14.33 18.30
N PHE A 258 -18.88 -15.22 17.31
CA PHE A 258 -19.43 -14.80 16.00
C PHE A 258 -20.89 -14.32 16.11
N ILE A 259 -21.73 -15.05 16.83
CA ILE A 259 -23.13 -14.65 17.05
C ILE A 259 -23.20 -13.38 17.90
N THR A 260 -22.33 -13.26 18.90
CA THR A 260 -22.24 -12.04 19.72
C THR A 260 -21.82 -10.83 18.89
N PHE A 261 -20.86 -10.99 17.96
CA PHE A 261 -20.49 -9.93 17.02
C PHE A 261 -21.70 -9.44 16.19
N ILE A 262 -22.48 -10.37 15.63
CA ILE A 262 -23.69 -10.03 14.88
C ILE A 262 -24.73 -9.33 15.77
N ARG A 263 -24.91 -9.79 17.00
CA ARG A 263 -25.81 -9.16 17.98
C ARG A 263 -25.38 -7.72 18.29
N THR A 264 -24.09 -7.49 18.55
CA THR A 264 -23.54 -6.15 18.79
C THR A 264 -23.80 -5.21 17.61
N LEU A 265 -23.68 -5.69 16.36
CA LEU A 265 -24.02 -4.90 15.18
C LEU A 265 -25.52 -4.57 15.10
N MET A 266 -26.40 -5.49 15.48
CA MET A 266 -27.85 -5.26 15.49
C MET A 266 -28.29 -4.29 16.59
N ASP A 267 -27.65 -4.36 17.76
CA ASP A 267 -27.92 -3.49 18.90
C ASP A 267 -27.34 -2.08 18.72
N HIS A 268 -26.27 -1.97 17.91
CA HIS A 268 -25.54 -0.72 17.65
C HIS A 268 -25.26 -0.49 16.14
N PRO A 269 -26.29 -0.36 15.30
CA PRO A 269 -26.11 -0.17 13.85
C PRO A 269 -25.33 1.11 13.51
N GLU A 270 -25.23 2.08 14.42
CA GLU A 270 -24.46 3.31 14.27
C GLU A 270 -22.96 3.06 14.04
N ILE A 271 -22.43 1.91 14.45
CA ILE A 271 -21.06 1.49 14.11
C ILE A 271 -20.86 1.50 12.60
N LEU A 272 -21.83 0.96 11.84
CA LEU A 272 -21.76 0.90 10.38
C LEU A 272 -21.94 2.27 9.72
N ILE A 273 -22.63 3.20 10.39
CA ILE A 273 -22.74 4.60 9.94
C ILE A 273 -21.38 5.29 10.05
N TRP A 274 -20.71 5.14 11.20
CA TRP A 274 -19.38 5.71 11.42
C TRP A 274 -18.34 5.10 10.49
N GLU A 275 -18.37 3.77 10.36
CA GLU A 275 -17.54 3.02 9.42
C GLU A 275 -17.68 3.54 7.98
N ARG A 276 -18.92 3.75 7.51
CA ARG A 276 -19.18 4.32 6.18
C ARG A 276 -18.69 5.77 6.06
N PHE A 277 -18.89 6.60 7.07
CA PHE A 277 -18.43 7.99 7.06
C PHE A 277 -16.90 8.07 6.91
N TRP A 278 -16.16 7.32 7.73
CA TRP A 278 -14.71 7.25 7.65
C TRP A 278 -14.24 6.71 6.30
N LEU A 279 -14.88 5.63 5.83
CA LEU A 279 -14.64 5.00 4.53
C LEU A 279 -14.76 5.98 3.37
N GLU A 280 -15.86 6.75 3.33
CA GLU A 280 -16.09 7.76 2.31
C GLU A 280 -14.99 8.81 2.32
N ARG A 281 -14.59 9.33 3.48
CA ARG A 281 -13.51 10.34 3.61
C ARG A 281 -12.14 9.83 3.19
N ASN A 282 -11.85 8.56 3.47
CA ASN A 282 -10.62 7.93 3.02
C ASN A 282 -10.61 7.82 1.49
N LYS A 283 -11.68 7.32 0.86
CA LYS A 283 -11.80 7.22 -0.60
C LYS A 283 -11.89 8.56 -1.32
N ASP A 284 -12.50 9.55 -0.68
CA ASP A 284 -12.56 10.91 -1.22
C ASP A 284 -11.16 11.48 -1.43
N LEU A 285 -10.14 11.03 -0.67
CA LEU A 285 -8.77 11.51 -0.88
C LEU A 285 -8.29 11.11 -2.26
N ASP A 286 -8.48 9.83 -2.59
CA ASP A 286 -8.10 9.28 -3.87
C ASP A 286 -8.83 10.01 -5.02
N ARG A 287 -10.12 10.33 -4.83
CA ARG A 287 -10.93 11.11 -5.79
C ARG A 287 -10.45 12.55 -5.96
N GLU A 288 -10.20 13.23 -4.84
CA GLU A 288 -9.75 14.62 -4.82
C GLU A 288 -8.38 14.74 -5.51
N LEU A 289 -7.47 13.80 -5.23
CA LEU A 289 -6.15 13.74 -5.86
C LEU A 289 -6.23 13.41 -7.35
N TYR A 290 -7.03 12.42 -7.74
CA TYR A 290 -7.27 12.14 -9.15
C TYR A 290 -7.81 13.38 -9.88
N GLY A 291 -8.85 14.02 -9.35
CA GLY A 291 -9.42 15.24 -9.94
C GLY A 291 -8.41 16.39 -10.05
N LEU A 292 -7.60 16.59 -9.01
CA LEU A 292 -6.53 17.59 -8.99
C LEU A 292 -5.47 17.31 -10.08
N VAL A 293 -5.04 16.05 -10.21
CA VAL A 293 -4.07 15.64 -11.23
C VAL A 293 -4.63 15.89 -12.62
N LYS A 294 -5.87 15.47 -12.90
CA LYS A 294 -6.53 15.70 -14.19
C LYS A 294 -6.77 17.17 -14.47
N TRP A 295 -7.00 17.99 -13.46
CA TRP A 295 -7.08 19.45 -13.59
C TRP A 295 -5.73 20.08 -13.98
N CYS A 296 -4.64 19.61 -13.38
CA CYS A 296 -3.29 20.11 -13.64
C CYS A 296 -2.75 19.64 -15.00
N LYS A 297 -2.87 18.35 -15.29
CA LYS A 297 -2.40 17.66 -16.50
C LYS A 297 -3.39 16.53 -16.87
N PRO A 298 -4.37 16.78 -17.78
CA PRO A 298 -5.45 15.84 -18.08
C PRO A 298 -4.99 14.44 -18.52
N ASP A 299 -3.91 14.37 -19.30
CA ASP A 299 -3.40 13.11 -19.85
C ASP A 299 -2.43 12.38 -18.91
N LEU A 300 -2.08 12.99 -17.76
CA LEU A 300 -1.16 12.36 -16.81
C LEU A 300 -1.83 11.17 -16.12
N PRO A 301 -1.29 9.94 -16.23
CA PRO A 301 -1.84 8.76 -15.59
C PRO A 301 -1.75 8.83 -14.06
N PHE A 302 -2.86 8.55 -13.39
CA PHE A 302 -2.96 8.42 -11.95
C PHE A 302 -3.45 7.01 -11.62
N GLY A 303 -2.72 6.28 -10.79
CA GLY A 303 -3.13 4.94 -10.40
C GLY A 303 -2.95 4.63 -8.94
N LEU A 304 -3.69 3.59 -8.53
CA LEU A 304 -3.80 3.17 -7.15
C LEU A 304 -2.94 1.92 -6.92
N ASN A 305 -1.99 2.02 -6.01
CA ASN A 305 -1.36 0.85 -5.41
C ASN A 305 -2.31 0.29 -4.34
N VAL A 306 -2.86 -0.89 -4.60
CA VAL A 306 -3.94 -1.49 -3.82
C VAL A 306 -3.38 -2.51 -2.85
N TRP A 307 -3.58 -2.22 -1.56
CA TRP A 307 -3.08 -3.03 -0.44
C TRP A 307 -3.53 -4.49 -0.54
N ASN A 308 -2.62 -5.44 -0.28
CA ASN A 308 -2.94 -6.87 -0.27
C ASN A 308 -4.00 -7.26 0.77
N ARG A 309 -4.24 -6.43 1.79
CA ARG A 309 -5.36 -6.60 2.71
C ARG A 309 -6.72 -6.63 2.00
N ASN A 310 -6.85 -6.00 0.82
CA ASN A 310 -8.04 -6.12 -0.02
C ASN A 310 -8.28 -7.55 -0.53
N HIS A 311 -7.27 -8.41 -0.54
CA HIS A 311 -7.37 -9.83 -0.92
C HIS A 311 -7.68 -10.72 0.29
N PHE A 312 -7.22 -10.32 1.49
CA PHE A 312 -7.17 -11.16 2.69
C PHE A 312 -8.23 -10.84 3.75
N ASN A 313 -8.84 -9.66 3.71
CA ASN A 313 -9.82 -9.23 4.70
C ASN A 313 -11.20 -9.07 4.04
N LEU A 314 -12.19 -9.78 4.58
CA LEU A 314 -13.57 -9.78 4.08
C LEU A 314 -14.19 -8.38 4.09
N PHE A 315 -14.04 -7.64 5.19
CA PHE A 315 -14.58 -6.28 5.30
C PHE A 315 -13.88 -5.35 4.32
N ARG A 316 -12.56 -5.38 4.27
CA ARG A 316 -11.77 -4.56 3.33
C ARG A 316 -12.15 -4.83 1.88
N ARG A 317 -12.32 -6.10 1.49
CA ARG A 317 -12.76 -6.48 0.14
C ARG A 317 -14.15 -5.95 -0.20
N ALA A 318 -15.08 -5.97 0.76
CA ALA A 318 -16.41 -5.40 0.58
C ALA A 318 -16.38 -3.87 0.48
N GLN A 319 -15.50 -3.24 1.25
CA GLN A 319 -15.43 -1.79 1.33
C GLN A 319 -14.68 -1.16 0.12
N TRP A 320 -13.77 -1.86 -0.58
CA TRP A 320 -13.01 -1.34 -1.74
C TRP A 320 -13.33 -2.10 -3.05
N PRO A 321 -14.56 -1.97 -3.60
CA PRO A 321 -14.89 -2.62 -4.86
C PRO A 321 -14.07 -2.05 -6.02
N TRP A 322 -13.64 -2.92 -6.94
CA TRP A 322 -12.85 -2.53 -8.11
C TRP A 322 -13.56 -1.52 -9.01
N GLU A 323 -14.86 -1.69 -9.25
CA GLU A 323 -15.62 -0.81 -10.14
C GLU A 323 -15.60 0.65 -9.67
N GLU A 324 -15.78 0.88 -8.36
CA GLU A 324 -15.76 2.23 -7.79
C GLU A 324 -14.40 2.90 -7.97
N GLN A 325 -13.30 2.14 -7.84
CA GLN A 325 -11.94 2.66 -8.02
C GLN A 325 -11.70 3.18 -9.45
N THR A 326 -12.39 2.65 -10.46
CA THR A 326 -12.27 3.12 -11.85
C THR A 326 -12.79 4.54 -12.07
N LEU A 327 -13.54 5.09 -11.10
CA LEU A 327 -14.01 6.48 -11.15
C LEU A 327 -12.89 7.49 -10.86
N TYR A 328 -11.79 7.04 -10.26
CA TYR A 328 -10.69 7.89 -9.79
C TYR A 328 -9.31 7.23 -9.97
N ALA A 329 -9.17 6.32 -10.93
CA ALA A 329 -7.90 5.69 -11.26
C ALA A 329 -7.88 5.28 -12.74
N ASP A 330 -6.83 5.66 -13.46
CA ASP A 330 -6.58 5.19 -14.83
C ASP A 330 -6.03 3.75 -14.83
N TRP A 331 -5.39 3.36 -13.72
CA TRP A 331 -4.82 2.04 -13.53
C TRP A 331 -4.77 1.64 -12.04
N VAL A 332 -4.76 0.34 -11.79
CA VAL A 332 -4.62 -0.24 -10.46
C VAL A 332 -3.46 -1.22 -10.40
N LYS A 333 -2.81 -1.28 -9.23
CA LYS A 333 -1.76 -2.23 -8.90
C LYS A 333 -2.13 -3.03 -7.66
N PRO A 334 -2.77 -4.21 -7.82
CA PRO A 334 -2.96 -5.14 -6.71
C PRO A 334 -1.61 -5.64 -6.20
N ILE A 335 -1.35 -5.52 -4.90
CA ILE A 335 -0.12 -6.02 -4.27
C ILE A 335 -0.23 -7.54 -4.06
N THR A 336 0.62 -8.30 -4.74
CA THR A 336 0.66 -9.76 -4.66
C THR A 336 2.07 -10.24 -4.34
N TYR A 337 2.66 -9.77 -3.24
CA TYR A 337 4.01 -10.18 -2.81
C TYR A 337 4.03 -11.64 -2.37
N GLN A 338 4.07 -12.53 -3.33
CA GLN A 338 3.66 -13.93 -3.23
C GLN A 338 4.41 -14.72 -2.14
N HIS A 339 5.74 -14.59 -2.03
CA HIS A 339 6.51 -15.26 -0.97
C HIS A 339 6.23 -14.68 0.43
N GLN A 340 5.89 -13.39 0.52
CA GLN A 340 5.54 -12.74 1.79
C GLN A 340 4.07 -12.94 2.19
N SER A 341 3.21 -13.11 1.19
CA SER A 341 1.75 -13.08 1.36
C SER A 341 1.22 -14.19 2.27
N GLY A 342 1.94 -15.30 2.40
CA GLY A 342 1.58 -16.35 3.35
C GLY A 342 1.67 -15.92 4.82
N GLU A 343 2.71 -15.17 5.19
CA GLU A 343 2.82 -14.58 6.54
C GLU A 343 1.74 -13.52 6.76
N ILE A 344 1.48 -12.69 5.74
CA ILE A 344 0.48 -11.62 5.84
C ILE A 344 -0.93 -12.20 5.99
N TRP A 345 -1.26 -13.24 5.21
CA TRP A 345 -2.52 -13.98 5.36
C TRP A 345 -2.63 -14.61 6.76
N HIS A 346 -1.58 -15.28 7.24
CA HIS A 346 -1.60 -15.89 8.57
C HIS A 346 -1.83 -14.83 9.67
N LYS A 347 -1.19 -13.67 9.55
CA LYS A 347 -1.38 -12.54 10.48
C LYS A 347 -2.80 -11.98 10.42
N GLU A 348 -3.32 -11.75 9.21
CA GLU A 348 -4.67 -11.23 9.00
C GLU A 348 -5.71 -12.20 9.57
N PHE A 349 -5.61 -13.49 9.25
CA PHE A 349 -6.46 -14.53 9.80
C PHE A 349 -6.38 -14.59 11.33
N GLY A 350 -5.18 -14.42 11.90
CA GLY A 350 -4.98 -14.38 13.34
C GLY A 350 -5.83 -13.32 14.05
N VAL A 351 -6.07 -12.16 13.42
CA VAL A 351 -6.97 -11.12 13.96
C VAL A 351 -8.42 -11.64 14.03
N PHE A 352 -8.90 -12.27 12.96
CA PHE A 352 -10.24 -12.86 12.94
C PHE A 352 -10.37 -14.01 13.94
N HIS A 353 -9.37 -14.89 14.02
CA HIS A 353 -9.36 -16.05 14.93
C HIS A 353 -9.20 -15.65 16.40
N GLN A 354 -8.58 -14.52 16.72
CA GLN A 354 -8.55 -14.01 18.09
C GLN A 354 -9.87 -13.34 18.50
N THR A 355 -10.70 -12.92 17.54
CA THR A 355 -11.93 -12.16 17.76
C THR A 355 -13.17 -12.97 17.38
N ILE A 356 -13.73 -12.73 16.20
CA ILE A 356 -15.06 -13.20 15.81
C ILE A 356 -15.08 -14.68 15.39
N LEU A 357 -13.92 -15.28 15.07
CA LEU A 357 -13.79 -16.68 14.66
C LEU A 357 -13.11 -17.57 15.74
N ARG A 358 -12.98 -17.07 16.97
CA ARG A 358 -12.20 -17.75 18.03
C ARG A 358 -12.73 -19.10 18.50
N ASP A 359 -14.02 -19.34 18.33
CA ASP A 359 -14.67 -20.59 18.76
C ASP A 359 -14.58 -21.70 17.70
N PHE A 360 -13.95 -21.42 16.56
CA PHE A 360 -13.78 -22.38 15.47
C PHE A 360 -12.38 -23.00 15.47
N ASP A 361 -12.29 -24.23 14.96
CA ASP A 361 -11.01 -24.82 14.57
C ASP A 361 -10.29 -23.90 13.57
N PRO A 362 -9.03 -23.50 13.84
CA PRO A 362 -8.34 -22.49 13.05
C PRO A 362 -8.11 -22.91 11.59
N VAL A 363 -7.81 -24.19 11.33
CA VAL A 363 -7.57 -24.68 9.97
C VAL A 363 -8.87 -24.63 9.16
N THR A 364 -9.97 -25.07 9.76
CA THR A 364 -11.30 -25.04 9.14
C THR A 364 -11.76 -23.61 8.89
N ALA A 365 -11.64 -22.72 9.87
CA ALA A 365 -12.04 -21.32 9.74
C ALA A 365 -11.22 -20.59 8.66
N ALA A 366 -9.90 -20.83 8.61
CA ALA A 366 -9.04 -20.27 7.57
C ALA A 366 -9.44 -20.76 6.17
N ALA A 367 -9.76 -22.05 6.02
CA ALA A 367 -10.22 -22.60 4.74
C ALA A 367 -11.56 -21.99 4.29
N VAL A 368 -12.50 -21.79 5.21
CA VAL A 368 -13.77 -21.10 4.90
C VAL A 368 -13.51 -19.66 4.46
N LEU A 369 -12.64 -18.92 5.17
CA LEU A 369 -12.34 -17.54 4.81
C LEU A 369 -11.58 -17.44 3.47
N GLN A 370 -10.66 -18.35 3.18
CA GLN A 370 -10.04 -18.46 1.85
C GLN A 370 -11.09 -18.68 0.76
N ALA A 371 -12.04 -19.60 0.97
CA ALA A 371 -13.09 -19.89 0.01
C ALA A 371 -14.00 -18.66 -0.25
N ILE A 372 -14.37 -17.92 0.80
CA ILE A 372 -15.11 -16.66 0.68
C ILE A 372 -14.33 -15.63 -0.16
N LEU A 373 -13.00 -15.58 0.04
CA LEU A 373 -12.10 -14.69 -0.67
C LEU A 373 -11.63 -15.26 -2.03
N GLY A 374 -12.15 -16.40 -2.48
CA GLY A 374 -11.74 -17.02 -3.75
C GLY A 374 -10.25 -17.38 -3.80
N LEU A 375 -9.62 -17.64 -2.65
CA LEU A 375 -8.22 -18.09 -2.54
C LEU A 375 -8.18 -19.62 -2.56
N THR A 376 -7.18 -20.18 -3.23
CA THR A 376 -6.93 -21.63 -3.30
C THR A 376 -5.47 -21.88 -2.94
N GLU A 377 -5.11 -21.58 -1.70
CA GLU A 377 -3.72 -21.52 -1.25
C GLU A 377 -3.42 -22.57 -0.19
N ALA A 378 -2.16 -22.65 0.21
CA ALA A 378 -1.72 -23.59 1.23
C ALA A 378 -2.55 -23.47 2.54
N PRO A 379 -2.77 -24.58 3.24
CA PRO A 379 -3.40 -24.57 4.57
C PRO A 379 -2.65 -23.68 5.57
N LEU A 380 -3.37 -23.20 6.59
CA LEU A 380 -2.86 -22.22 7.56
C LEU A 380 -1.54 -22.64 8.23
N ASP A 381 -1.35 -23.92 8.50
CA ASP A 381 -0.17 -24.50 9.15
C ASP A 381 1.08 -24.58 8.25
N GLN A 382 0.93 -24.31 6.95
CA GLN A 382 2.01 -24.43 5.96
C GLN A 382 2.21 -23.15 5.13
N VAL A 383 1.23 -22.25 5.13
CA VAL A 383 1.19 -21.07 4.26
C VAL A 383 2.36 -20.11 4.49
N ILE A 384 2.90 -20.04 5.71
CA ILE A 384 4.07 -19.20 6.01
C ILE A 384 5.32 -19.69 5.24
N GLN A 385 5.57 -21.00 5.27
CA GLN A 385 6.77 -21.61 4.69
C GLN A 385 6.65 -21.75 3.17
N GLN A 386 5.42 -21.91 2.65
CA GLN A 386 5.15 -22.05 1.22
C GLN A 386 4.98 -20.69 0.51
N GLY A 387 4.50 -19.66 1.22
CA GLY A 387 4.00 -18.45 0.57
C GLY A 387 2.69 -18.73 -0.18
N MET A 388 2.31 -17.80 -1.06
CA MET A 388 1.19 -17.99 -1.99
C MET A 388 1.73 -18.38 -3.36
N ASP A 389 1.08 -19.31 -4.04
CA ASP A 389 1.57 -19.83 -5.32
C ASP A 389 1.30 -18.81 -6.46
N PRO A 390 2.29 -18.43 -7.28
CA PRO A 390 2.09 -17.45 -8.36
C PRO A 390 0.96 -17.82 -9.34
N ASP A 391 0.80 -19.10 -9.67
CA ASP A 391 -0.16 -19.56 -10.69
C ASP A 391 -1.61 -19.57 -10.21
N THR A 392 -1.84 -19.59 -8.91
CA THR A 392 -3.18 -19.46 -8.31
C THR A 392 -3.41 -18.06 -7.75
N TYR A 393 -2.48 -17.53 -6.95
CA TYR A 393 -2.63 -16.25 -6.28
C TYR A 393 -2.43 -15.07 -7.21
N VAL A 394 -1.27 -14.93 -7.87
CA VAL A 394 -1.01 -13.78 -8.75
C VAL A 394 -1.96 -13.81 -9.95
N TYR A 395 -2.14 -14.98 -10.56
CA TYR A 395 -3.13 -15.18 -11.64
C TYR A 395 -4.55 -14.83 -11.16
N GLY A 396 -4.98 -15.38 -10.03
CA GLY A 396 -6.34 -15.21 -9.50
C GLY A 396 -6.64 -13.75 -9.15
N GLN A 397 -5.74 -13.07 -8.45
CA GLN A 397 -5.91 -11.65 -8.13
C GLN A 397 -5.89 -10.77 -9.39
N CYS A 398 -5.07 -11.13 -10.40
CA CYS A 398 -5.09 -10.43 -11.69
C CYS A 398 -6.43 -10.60 -12.42
N ALA A 399 -6.94 -11.83 -12.51
CA ALA A 399 -8.22 -12.14 -13.12
C ALA A 399 -9.39 -11.46 -12.39
N ASP A 400 -9.34 -11.41 -11.06
CA ASP A 400 -10.33 -10.72 -10.22
C ASP A 400 -10.30 -9.20 -10.44
N ALA A 401 -9.12 -8.59 -10.49
CA ALA A 401 -8.97 -7.17 -10.79
C ALA A 401 -9.47 -6.85 -12.20
N LEU A 402 -9.07 -7.61 -13.23
CA LEU A 402 -9.53 -7.43 -14.61
C LEU A 402 -11.06 -7.54 -14.74
N ARG A 403 -11.65 -8.52 -14.06
CA ARG A 403 -13.11 -8.67 -14.00
C ARG A 403 -13.78 -7.48 -13.33
N GLY A 404 -13.22 -7.02 -12.21
CA GLY A 404 -13.80 -5.97 -11.38
C GLY A 404 -13.65 -4.55 -11.95
N VAL A 405 -12.60 -4.27 -12.72
CA VAL A 405 -12.42 -2.94 -13.35
C VAL A 405 -13.21 -2.79 -14.65
N HIS A 406 -13.82 -3.87 -15.17
CA HIS A 406 -14.68 -3.84 -16.37
C HIS A 406 -14.02 -3.16 -17.59
N GLY A 407 -12.71 -3.29 -17.74
CA GLY A 407 -11.94 -2.64 -18.81
C GLY A 407 -11.82 -1.11 -18.70
N LYS A 408 -12.29 -0.49 -17.61
CA LYS A 408 -12.25 0.97 -17.39
C LYS A 408 -10.92 1.45 -16.80
N ALA A 409 -10.09 0.55 -16.29
CA ALA A 409 -8.74 0.84 -15.78
C ALA A 409 -7.76 -0.26 -16.21
N ARG A 410 -6.48 0.09 -16.35
CA ARG A 410 -5.40 -0.89 -16.56
C ARG A 410 -5.09 -1.62 -15.25
N VAL A 411 -4.53 -2.82 -15.37
CA VAL A 411 -4.20 -3.69 -14.23
C VAL A 411 -2.73 -4.07 -14.34
N PHE A 412 -1.91 -3.55 -13.43
CA PHE A 412 -0.48 -3.85 -13.36
C PHE A 412 -0.16 -4.60 -12.06
N MET A 413 0.21 -5.87 -12.15
CA MET A 413 0.37 -6.67 -10.92
C MET A 413 1.61 -6.28 -10.13
N GLY A 414 1.45 -6.01 -8.83
CA GLY A 414 2.55 -5.68 -7.92
C GLY A 414 3.24 -6.93 -7.40
N LEU A 415 4.35 -7.31 -8.02
CA LEU A 415 5.08 -8.55 -7.74
C LEU A 415 6.11 -8.34 -6.63
N GLY A 416 6.12 -9.23 -5.64
CA GLY A 416 7.08 -9.14 -4.53
C GLY A 416 8.42 -9.70 -4.94
N ILE A 417 9.42 -8.86 -5.16
CA ILE A 417 10.80 -9.28 -5.34
C ILE A 417 11.52 -8.93 -4.04
N ASP A 418 11.90 -9.96 -3.28
CA ASP A 418 12.56 -9.80 -1.97
C ASP A 418 11.83 -8.86 -1.00
N ALA A 419 10.49 -8.87 -1.05
CA ALA A 419 9.68 -8.22 -0.03
C ALA A 419 10.10 -8.73 1.37
N PRO A 420 10.27 -7.83 2.36
CA PRO A 420 11.04 -8.11 3.58
C PRO A 420 10.41 -9.24 4.39
N ARG A 421 11.22 -10.22 4.80
CA ARG A 421 10.76 -11.26 5.72
C ARG A 421 10.80 -10.74 7.16
N VAL A 422 9.88 -11.24 7.99
CA VAL A 422 9.83 -10.92 9.43
C VAL A 422 10.18 -12.11 10.32
N ARG A 423 10.38 -13.29 9.72
CA ARG A 423 10.72 -14.54 10.39
C ARG A 423 11.53 -15.48 9.49
N ALA A 424 12.39 -16.29 10.09
CA ALA A 424 13.38 -17.10 9.36
C ALA A 424 12.75 -18.21 8.51
N ASP A 425 11.62 -18.75 8.95
CA ASP A 425 10.89 -19.85 8.32
C ASP A 425 9.91 -19.40 7.23
N GLN A 426 9.74 -18.09 7.02
CA GLN A 426 8.92 -17.57 5.93
C GLN A 426 9.55 -17.90 4.56
N ALA A 427 8.68 -18.20 3.58
CA ALA A 427 9.07 -18.45 2.20
C ALA A 427 10.00 -17.35 1.65
N LYS A 428 11.03 -17.78 0.93
CA LYS A 428 12.03 -16.89 0.31
C LYS A 428 11.63 -16.60 -1.13
N CYS A 429 11.89 -15.36 -1.57
CA CYS A 429 11.82 -15.06 -2.99
C CYS A 429 12.92 -15.84 -3.73
N THR A 430 12.60 -16.31 -4.93
CA THR A 430 13.53 -17.02 -5.82
C THR A 430 13.34 -16.52 -7.24
N PRO A 431 14.31 -16.76 -8.16
CA PRO A 431 14.15 -16.39 -9.55
C PRO A 431 12.97 -17.10 -10.22
N ASP A 432 12.67 -18.34 -9.80
CA ASP A 432 11.50 -19.09 -10.30
C ASP A 432 10.18 -18.43 -9.90
N ILE A 433 10.05 -18.03 -8.63
CA ILE A 433 8.86 -17.32 -8.15
C ILE A 433 8.68 -16.02 -8.93
N ALA A 434 9.75 -15.25 -9.14
CA ALA A 434 9.72 -14.01 -9.91
C ALA A 434 9.27 -14.25 -11.37
N TYR A 435 9.87 -15.25 -12.04
CA TYR A 435 9.51 -15.68 -13.38
C TYR A 435 8.03 -16.08 -13.49
N ARG A 436 7.57 -17.00 -12.62
CA ARG A 436 6.19 -17.51 -12.62
C ARG A 436 5.18 -16.39 -12.35
N SER A 437 5.52 -15.42 -11.51
CA SER A 437 4.63 -14.28 -11.20
C SER A 437 4.40 -13.37 -12.42
N VAL A 438 5.44 -13.12 -13.23
CA VAL A 438 5.30 -12.39 -14.51
C VAL A 438 4.44 -13.20 -15.48
N MET A 439 4.75 -14.49 -15.66
CA MET A 439 4.00 -15.37 -16.57
C MET A 439 2.53 -15.50 -16.17
N ALA A 440 2.23 -15.65 -14.88
CA ALA A 440 0.88 -15.71 -14.34
C ALA A 440 0.09 -14.42 -14.64
N THR A 441 0.73 -13.25 -14.49
CA THR A 441 0.12 -11.96 -14.80
C THR A 441 -0.34 -11.88 -16.26
N TYR A 442 0.55 -12.16 -17.21
CA TYR A 442 0.21 -12.08 -18.63
C TYR A 442 -0.76 -13.19 -19.08
N ARG A 443 -0.66 -14.39 -18.51
CA ARG A 443 -1.64 -15.46 -18.73
C ARG A 443 -3.05 -15.07 -18.29
N ALA A 444 -3.19 -14.29 -17.22
CA ALA A 444 -4.48 -13.80 -16.76
C ALA A 444 -5.05 -12.69 -17.65
N GLY A 445 -4.23 -12.11 -18.53
CA GLY A 445 -4.58 -10.93 -19.35
C GLY A 445 -4.20 -9.60 -18.69
N GLY A 446 -3.32 -9.62 -17.67
CA GLY A 446 -2.80 -8.43 -17.03
C GLY A 446 -2.06 -7.51 -18.02
N HIS A 447 -2.08 -6.22 -17.75
CA HIS A 447 -1.57 -5.20 -18.67
C HIS A 447 -0.09 -4.87 -18.47
N GLY A 448 0.55 -5.46 -17.47
CA GLY A 448 1.92 -5.17 -17.06
C GLY A 448 2.20 -5.60 -15.63
N VAL A 449 3.42 -5.35 -15.17
CA VAL A 449 3.88 -5.70 -13.82
C VAL A 449 4.61 -4.52 -13.19
N VAL A 450 4.61 -4.47 -11.87
CA VAL A 450 5.44 -3.55 -11.09
C VAL A 450 6.20 -4.37 -10.04
N LEU A 451 7.53 -4.30 -10.10
CA LEU A 451 8.44 -4.98 -9.19
C LEU A 451 8.54 -4.18 -7.90
N SER A 452 8.33 -4.86 -6.76
CA SER A 452 8.05 -4.22 -5.48
C SER A 452 8.67 -5.01 -4.32
N PRO A 453 8.88 -4.40 -3.13
CA PRO A 453 8.47 -3.05 -2.74
C PRO A 453 9.53 -1.97 -2.98
N ASN A 454 10.81 -2.32 -3.13
CA ASN A 454 11.91 -1.37 -3.34
C ASN A 454 13.14 -2.08 -3.90
N TYR A 455 13.70 -1.56 -5.00
CA TYR A 455 14.93 -2.03 -5.63
C TYR A 455 16.09 -2.19 -4.64
N ALA A 456 16.24 -1.31 -3.65
CA ALA A 456 17.29 -1.39 -2.63
C ALA A 456 17.20 -2.61 -1.69
N SER A 457 16.18 -3.46 -1.85
CA SER A 457 16.01 -4.74 -1.15
C SER A 457 16.10 -5.95 -2.08
N MET A 458 16.12 -5.76 -3.40
CA MET A 458 16.04 -6.84 -4.38
C MET A 458 17.42 -7.41 -4.67
N HIS A 459 17.51 -8.72 -4.81
CA HIS A 459 18.70 -9.32 -5.41
C HIS A 459 18.58 -9.28 -6.93
N LEU A 460 19.63 -8.85 -7.62
CA LEU A 460 19.67 -8.85 -9.08
C LEU A 460 19.48 -10.27 -9.64
N SER A 461 19.94 -11.29 -8.92
CA SER A 461 19.70 -12.70 -9.28
C SER A 461 18.21 -13.09 -9.29
N ASN A 462 17.38 -12.53 -8.41
CA ASN A 462 15.93 -12.74 -8.43
C ASN A 462 15.27 -11.95 -9.57
N LEU A 463 15.80 -10.75 -9.88
CA LEU A 463 15.37 -9.96 -11.03
C LEU A 463 15.70 -10.63 -12.37
N ASP A 464 16.71 -11.49 -12.44
CA ASP A 464 17.00 -12.28 -13.64
C ASP A 464 15.84 -13.25 -13.99
N GLY A 465 15.06 -13.68 -12.99
CA GLY A 465 13.81 -14.43 -13.20
C GLY A 465 12.75 -13.62 -13.94
N VAL A 466 12.60 -12.34 -13.59
CA VAL A 466 11.74 -11.38 -14.30
C VAL A 466 12.25 -11.20 -15.73
N ALA A 467 13.54 -10.95 -15.89
CA ALA A 467 14.18 -10.74 -17.19
C ALA A 467 13.92 -11.91 -18.14
N LYS A 468 14.10 -13.14 -17.64
CA LYS A 468 13.82 -14.37 -18.39
C LYS A 468 12.36 -14.44 -18.86
N ALA A 469 11.40 -14.13 -17.99
CA ALA A 469 9.98 -14.13 -18.37
C ALA A 469 9.69 -13.08 -19.45
N LEU A 470 10.28 -11.88 -19.32
CA LEU A 470 10.11 -10.82 -20.31
C LEU A 470 10.77 -11.15 -21.65
N ASP A 471 11.93 -11.82 -21.65
CA ASP A 471 12.58 -12.32 -22.86
C ASP A 471 11.66 -13.33 -23.59
N GLU A 472 11.08 -14.29 -22.87
CA GLU A 472 10.15 -15.30 -23.44
C GLU A 472 8.83 -14.67 -23.95
N LEU A 473 8.39 -13.58 -23.34
CA LEU A 473 7.22 -12.81 -23.76
C LEU A 473 7.52 -11.81 -24.89
N GLY A 474 8.78 -11.66 -25.31
CA GLY A 474 9.20 -10.68 -26.32
C GLY A 474 9.13 -9.22 -25.85
N LEU A 475 9.16 -8.98 -24.54
CA LEU A 475 9.02 -7.66 -23.93
C LEU A 475 10.35 -7.06 -23.45
N LYS A 476 11.43 -7.82 -23.41
CA LYS A 476 12.76 -7.28 -23.12
C LYS A 476 13.45 -6.94 -24.44
N THR A 477 13.68 -5.65 -24.65
CA THR A 477 14.13 -5.04 -25.92
C THR A 477 15.25 -4.07 -25.67
#